data_AF-A0A7T4EF04-F1
#
_entry.id   AF-A0A7T4EF04-F1
#
_cell.length_a   1.000
_cell.length_b   1.000
_cell.length_c   1.000
_cell.angle_alpha   90.00
_cell.angle_beta   90.00
_cell.angle_gamma   90.00
#
_symmetry.space_group_name_H-M   'P 1'
#
loop_
_entity.id
_entity.type
_entity.pdbx_description
1 polymer ?
#
loop_
_entity_poly.entity_id
_entity_poly.type
_entity_poly.pdbx_seq_one_letter_code
_entity_poly.pdbx_strand_id
1 'polypeptide(L)'
;MSEKLNPTFTDVNRREFICEQVEKDGVLVLAVDRIKEDGTRKRVMLLNKFDAKKLSAACELYLQTIFSAAFAKDSSTLSPEEMLQLFGPAND
;
A
#
# COMPACT_ATOMS: atom_id res chain seq x y z
N MET A 1 30.10 -1.86 -11.49
CA MET A 1 28.93 -0.97 -11.36
C MET A 1 27.96 -1.66 -10.43
N SER A 2 27.60 -1.04 -9.31
CA SER A 2 26.57 -1.59 -8.40
C SER A 2 25.22 -1.37 -9.07
N GLU A 3 24.49 -2.43 -9.43
CA GLU A 3 23.10 -2.30 -9.86
C GLU A 3 22.33 -1.55 -8.78
N LYS A 4 21.70 -0.44 -9.15
CA LYS A 4 20.86 0.33 -8.24
C LYS A 4 19.60 -0.48 -8.01
N LEU A 5 19.48 -1.06 -6.81
CA LEU A 5 18.31 -1.85 -6.43
C LEU A 5 17.09 -0.94 -6.35
N ASN A 6 16.04 -1.28 -7.11
CA ASN A 6 14.77 -0.56 -7.02
C ASN A 6 14.02 -1.05 -5.77
N PRO A 7 13.67 -0.16 -4.82
CA PRO A 7 12.93 -0.56 -3.63
C PRO A 7 11.52 -1.02 -4.00
N THR A 8 11.02 -2.05 -3.30
CA THR A 8 9.64 -2.51 -3.43
C THR A 8 8.67 -1.45 -2.91
N PHE A 9 9.00 -0.82 -1.79
CA PHE A 9 8.27 0.33 -1.26
C PHE A 9 9.18 1.20 -0.38
N THR A 10 8.73 2.41 -0.13
CA THR A 10 9.35 3.35 0.81
C THR A 10 8.33 3.71 1.88
N ASP A 11 8.73 3.70 3.14
CA ASP A 11 7.82 4.10 4.22
C ASP A 11 7.69 5.62 4.35
N VAL A 12 6.78 6.07 5.22
CA VAL A 12 6.54 7.51 5.48
C VAL A 12 7.77 8.24 6.04
N ASN A 13 8.75 7.50 6.58
CA ASN A 13 10.01 8.04 7.09
C ASN A 13 11.13 8.00 6.05
N ARG A 14 10.80 7.80 4.76
CA ARG A 14 11.75 7.72 3.64
C ARG A 14 12.77 6.59 3.76
N ARG A 15 12.40 5.50 4.43
CA ARG A 15 13.22 4.28 4.48
C ARG A 15 12.81 3.37 3.32
N GLU A 16 13.79 2.98 2.53
CA GLU A 16 13.60 2.09 1.39
C GLU A 16 13.64 0.62 1.82
N PHE A 17 12.71 -0.18 1.30
CA PHE A 17 12.60 -1.60 1.59
C PHE A 17 12.55 -2.43 0.31
N ILE A 18 13.14 -3.62 0.36
CA ILE A 18 13.06 -4.64 -0.68
C ILE A 18 12.38 -5.87 -0.08
N CYS A 19 11.40 -6.39 -0.82
CA CYS A 19 10.70 -7.62 -0.49
C CYS A 19 11.07 -8.72 -1.48
N GLU A 20 11.54 -9.85 -0.97
CA GLU A 20 11.96 -11.00 -1.78
C GLU A 20 11.46 -12.29 -1.15
N GLN A 21 11.09 -13.28 -1.96
CA GLN A 21 10.81 -14.62 -1.46
C GLN A 21 12.13 -15.36 -1.30
N VAL A 22 12.35 -15.94 -0.12
CA VAL A 22 13.56 -16.71 0.19
C VAL A 22 13.18 -18.03 0.82
N GLU A 23 14.00 -19.05 0.60
CA GLU A 23 13.86 -20.32 1.30
C GLU A 23 14.55 -20.26 2.65
N LYS A 24 13.85 -20.69 3.70
CA LYS A 24 14.40 -20.86 5.04
C LYS A 24 13.93 -22.19 5.61
N ASP A 25 14.88 -23.06 5.95
CA ASP A 25 14.63 -24.37 6.54
C ASP A 25 13.63 -25.22 5.71
N GLY A 26 13.73 -25.14 4.37
CA GLY A 26 12.83 -25.84 3.44
C GLY A 26 11.46 -25.17 3.23
N VAL A 27 11.24 -23.99 3.81
CA VAL A 27 9.97 -23.26 3.74
C VAL A 27 10.17 -21.92 3.04
N LEU A 28 9.31 -21.63 2.06
CA LEU A 28 9.28 -20.35 1.38
C LEU A 28 8.68 -19.27 2.29
N VAL A 29 9.43 -18.20 2.49
CA VAL A 29 9.06 -17.06 3.35
C VAL A 29 9.31 -15.74 2.64
N LEU A 30 8.60 -14.68 3.03
CA LEU A 30 8.82 -13.33 2.55
C LEU A 30 9.85 -12.63 3.43
N ALA A 31 11.00 -12.32 2.84
CA ALA A 31 12.00 -11.45 3.43
C ALA A 31 11.65 -9.98 3.16
N VAL A 32 11.74 -9.15 4.19
CA VAL A 32 11.71 -7.69 4.04
C VAL A 32 13.02 -7.14 4.58
N ASP A 33 13.79 -6.52 3.68
CA ASP A 33 15.10 -5.95 3.97
C ASP A 33 15.04 -4.43 3.82
N ARG A 34 15.53 -3.70 4.83
CA ARG A 34 15.75 -2.26 4.72
C ARG A 34 17.06 -2.01 3.98
N ILE A 35 17.05 -1.10 3.00
CA ILE A 35 18.26 -0.54 2.41
C ILE A 35 18.81 0.54 3.36
N LYS A 36 20.07 0.40 3.76
CA LYS A 36 20.80 1.40 4.55
C LYS A 36 21.47 2.44 3.65
N GLU A 37 21.91 3.53 4.26
CA GLU A 37 22.61 4.63 3.58
C GLU A 37 23.91 4.20 2.88
N ASP A 38 24.58 3.17 3.41
CA ASP A 38 25.78 2.56 2.82
C ASP A 38 25.45 1.58 1.66
N GLY A 39 24.18 1.47 1.27
CA GLY A 39 23.69 0.54 0.25
C GLY A 39 23.53 -0.91 0.72
N THR A 40 23.92 -1.22 1.97
CA THR A 40 23.75 -2.58 2.53
C THR A 40 22.30 -2.85 2.90
N ARG A 41 21.94 -4.14 2.89
CA ARG A 41 20.61 -4.61 3.30
C ARG A 41 20.64 -5.05 4.76
N LYS A 42 19.57 -4.73 5.50
CA LYS A 42 19.32 -5.27 6.85
C LYS A 42 17.93 -5.91 6.92
N ARG A 43 17.89 -7.20 7.26
CA ARG A 43 16.65 -7.92 7.54
C ARG A 43 15.88 -7.25 8.67
N VAL A 44 14.64 -6.85 8.37
CA VAL A 44 13.71 -6.27 9.35
C VAL A 44 12.52 -7.16 9.63
N MET A 45 12.09 -7.96 8.65
CA MET A 45 11.02 -8.94 8.84
C MET A 45 11.28 -10.20 8.03
N LEU A 46 10.79 -11.32 8.56
CA LEU A 46 10.71 -12.59 7.84
C LEU A 46 9.35 -13.21 8.12
N LEU A 47 8.52 -13.30 7.09
CA LEU A 47 7.11 -13.65 7.23
C LEU A 47 6.84 -14.98 6.56
N ASN A 48 6.21 -15.90 7.29
CA ASN A 48 5.60 -17.06 6.65
C ASN A 48 4.31 -16.64 5.89
N LYS A 49 3.71 -17.58 5.15
CA LYS A 49 2.49 -17.33 4.38
C LYS A 49 1.30 -16.81 5.20
N PHE A 50 1.16 -17.23 6.46
CA PHE A 50 0.02 -16.85 7.29
C PHE A 50 0.16 -15.41 7.79
N ASP A 51 1.35 -15.03 8.24
CA ASP A 51 1.61 -13.69 8.74
C ASP A 51 1.68 -12.67 7.60
N ALA A 52 2.21 -13.05 6.44
CA ALA A 52 2.14 -12.23 5.23
C ALA A 52 0.69 -11.93 4.82
N LYS A 53 -0.22 -12.94 4.91
CA LYS A 53 -1.64 -12.74 4.64
C LYS A 53 -2.30 -11.77 5.61
N LYS A 54 -1.97 -11.85 6.91
CA LYS A 54 -2.49 -10.92 7.93
C LYS A 54 -1.99 -9.49 7.70
N LEU A 55 -0.70 -9.33 7.37
CA LEU A 55 -0.14 -8.01 7.04
C LEU A 55 -0.82 -7.41 5.80
N SER A 56 -1.02 -8.21 4.75
CA SER A 56 -1.74 -7.77 3.55
C SER A 56 -3.16 -7.30 3.87
N ALA A 57 -3.90 -8.03 4.71
CA ALA A 57 -5.25 -7.64 5.13
C ALA A 57 -5.26 -6.34 5.94
N ALA A 58 -4.25 -6.11 6.80
CA ALA A 58 -4.13 -4.87 7.56
C ALA A 58 -3.85 -3.66 6.64
N CYS A 59 -3.00 -3.83 5.63
CA CYS A 59 -2.75 -2.80 4.62
C CYS A 59 -4.00 -2.49 3.81
N GLU A 60 -4.74 -3.52 3.38
CA GLU A 60 -5.99 -3.37 2.62
C GLU A 60 -7.04 -2.60 3.42
N LEU A 61 -7.23 -2.94 4.70
CA LEU A 61 -8.18 -2.25 5.57
C LEU A 61 -7.84 -0.75 5.75
N TYR A 62 -6.54 -0.44 5.87
CA TYR A 62 -6.07 0.95 5.92
C TYR A 62 -6.41 1.69 4.62
N LEU A 63 -6.11 1.10 3.46
CA LEU A 63 -6.41 1.69 2.16
C LEU A 63 -7.90 1.94 1.98
N GLN A 64 -8.75 0.98 2.32
CA GLN A 64 -10.20 1.13 2.28
C GLN A 64 -10.67 2.32 3.12
N THR A 65 -10.14 2.48 4.33
CA THR A 65 -10.48 3.62 5.21
C THR A 65 -10.11 4.95 4.57
N ILE A 66 -8.92 5.06 3.97
CA ILE A 66 -8.47 6.28 3.29
C ILE A 66 -9.34 6.59 2.07
N PHE A 67 -9.63 5.60 1.24
CA PHE A 67 -10.45 5.81 0.05
C PHE A 67 -11.90 6.16 0.42
N SER A 68 -12.51 5.47 1.39
CA SER A 68 -13.85 5.84 1.88
C SER A 68 -13.92 7.26 2.43
N ALA A 69 -12.89 7.71 3.15
CA ALA A 69 -12.80 9.09 3.63
C ALA A 69 -12.60 10.11 2.49
N ALA A 70 -11.86 9.74 1.43
CA ALA A 70 -11.70 10.57 0.24
C ALA A 70 -13.04 10.72 -0.52
N PHE A 71 -13.78 9.62 -0.71
CA PHE A 71 -15.12 9.64 -1.34
C PHE A 71 -16.14 10.42 -0.51
N ALA A 72 -16.07 10.37 0.83
CA ALA A 72 -16.92 11.17 1.71
C ALA A 72 -16.62 12.68 1.62
N LYS A 73 -15.38 13.07 1.31
CA LYS A 73 -15.02 14.46 1.02
C LYS A 73 -15.48 14.90 -0.37
N ASP A 74 -15.34 14.05 -1.39
CA ASP A 74 -15.76 14.36 -2.78
C ASP A 74 -17.29 14.40 -2.95
N SER A 75 -18.03 13.59 -2.20
CA SER A 75 -19.50 13.63 -2.19
C SER A 75 -20.08 14.87 -1.49
N SER A 76 -19.25 15.65 -0.79
CA SER A 76 -19.65 16.93 -0.20
C SER A 76 -19.49 18.13 -1.14
N THR A 77 -19.00 17.92 -2.38
CA THR A 77 -18.73 19.00 -3.35
C THR A 77 -19.63 19.02 -4.57
N LEU A 78 -20.70 18.22 -4.64
CA LEU A 78 -21.74 18.49 -5.66
C LEU A 78 -22.49 19.75 -5.24
N SER A 79 -22.31 20.81 -6.02
CA SER A 79 -23.10 22.02 -5.87
C SER A 79 -24.60 21.71 -6.10
N PRO A 80 -25.53 22.47 -5.51
CA PRO A 80 -26.97 22.29 -5.74
C PRO A 80 -27.36 22.29 -7.23
N GLU A 81 -26.59 22.98 -8.07
CA GLU A 81 -26.77 23.06 -9.52
C GLU A 81 -26.40 21.73 -10.22
N GLU A 82 -25.33 21.06 -9.79
CA GLU A 82 -24.91 19.76 -10.34
C GLU A 82 -25.86 18.63 -9.92
N MET A 83 -26.43 18.70 -8.72
CA MET A 83 -27.50 17.78 -8.29
C MET A 83 -28.78 17.98 -9.13
N LEU A 84 -29.12 19.21 -9.51
CA LEU A 84 -30.28 19.50 -10.35
C LEU A 84 -30.07 19.02 -11.80
N GLN A 85 -28.83 19.01 -12.31
CA GLN A 85 -28.54 18.45 -13.64
C GLN A 85 -28.57 16.93 -13.68
N LEU A 86 -28.12 16.27 -12.61
CA LEU A 86 -28.07 14.80 -12.53
C LEU A 86 -29.41 14.16 -12.13
N PHE A 87 -30.22 14.86 -11.33
CA PHE A 87 -31.48 14.35 -10.76
C PHE A 87 -32.67 15.29 -10.94
N GLY A 88 -32.55 16.31 -11.80
CA GLY A 88 -33.67 17.16 -12.20
C GLY A 88 -34.78 16.33 -12.86
N PRO A 89 -36.03 16.80 -12.82
CA PRO A 89 -37.14 16.05 -13.37
C PRO A 89 -36.87 15.75 -14.85
N ALA A 90 -36.95 14.47 -15.21
CA ALA A 90 -37.05 14.08 -16.61
C ALA A 90 -38.31 14.75 -17.15
N ASN A 91 -38.14 15.77 -17.99
CA ASN A 91 -39.25 16.36 -18.72
C ASN A 91 -39.76 15.29 -19.71
N ASP A 92 -40.84 14.60 -19.35
CA ASP A 92 -41.76 13.96 -20.30
C ASP A 92 -42.56 15.02 -21.07
#